data_AF-A0A4V1U035-F1
#
_entry.id   AF-A0A4V1U035-F1
#
_cell.length_a   1.000
_cell.length_b   1.000
_cell.length_c   1.000
_cell.angle_alpha   90.00
_cell.angle_beta   90.00
_cell.angle_gamma   90.00
#
_symmetry.space_group_name_H-M   'P 1'
#
loop_
_entity.id
_entity.type
_entity.pdbx_description
1 polymer ?
#
loop_
_entity_poly.entity_id
_entity_poly.type
_entity_poly.pdbx_seq_one_letter_code
_entity_poly.pdbx_strand_id
1 'polypeptide(L)'
;MRTTVPNGLFKPALLFLFIFSAFTLTAQTYTTIANGAWTSASTWKNGSIPPPGNIRAGVTINIKHVVNYTGGGFSNEGRINIENTGSISPRLLISSGVDINNKSTGQIYVLNGELRQYRFLLGLELGVAQAGKFKNEGLVKAENSFVEYAQDWSNESSGKVILRNAILAI
;
A
#
# COMPACT_ATOMS: atom_id res chain seq x y z
N MET A 1 -64.99 -43.61 9.72
CA MET A 1 -65.22 -42.15 9.88
C MET A 1 -63.85 -41.49 9.93
N ARG A 2 -63.48 -40.70 8.92
CA ARG A 2 -62.20 -39.97 8.85
C ARG A 2 -62.32 -38.69 9.66
N THR A 3 -61.35 -38.43 10.54
CA THR A 3 -61.10 -37.10 11.10
C THR A 3 -59.61 -36.80 10.98
N THR A 4 -59.30 -35.82 10.14
CA THR A 4 -57.98 -35.26 9.86
C THR A 4 -57.45 -34.45 11.05
N VAL A 5 -56.17 -34.60 11.40
CA VAL A 5 -55.46 -33.71 12.33
C VAL A 5 -54.73 -32.62 11.53
N PRO A 6 -54.83 -31.32 11.88
CA PRO A 6 -54.21 -30.24 11.12
C PRO A 6 -52.69 -30.13 11.39
N ASN A 7 -51.96 -29.82 10.32
CA ASN A 7 -50.57 -29.39 10.36
C ASN A 7 -50.46 -28.08 11.15
N GLY A 8 -49.75 -28.10 12.27
CA GLY A 8 -49.44 -26.87 12.99
C GLY A 8 -48.89 -27.12 14.37
N LEU A 9 -47.59 -27.44 14.47
CA LEU A 9 -46.82 -27.04 15.64
C LEU A 9 -45.37 -26.80 15.22
N PHE A 10 -45.07 -25.51 15.04
CA PHE A 10 -43.75 -24.95 14.84
C PHE A 10 -42.75 -25.57 15.82
N LYS A 11 -41.68 -26.18 15.31
CA LYS A 11 -40.50 -26.58 16.09
C LYS A 11 -39.67 -25.33 16.39
N PRO A 12 -39.51 -24.87 17.65
CA PRO A 12 -38.55 -23.83 17.99
C PRO A 12 -37.20 -24.52 18.20
N ALA A 13 -36.59 -25.00 17.13
CA ALA A 13 -35.29 -25.66 17.20
C ALA A 13 -34.43 -25.24 16.01
N LEU A 14 -34.39 -23.93 15.74
CA LEU A 14 -33.38 -23.31 14.89
C LEU A 14 -33.40 -21.80 15.11
N LEU A 15 -33.38 -21.34 16.36
CA LEU A 15 -32.94 -19.98 16.62
C LEU A 15 -31.43 -20.00 16.39
N PHE A 16 -31.10 -19.82 15.11
CA PHE A 16 -29.81 -19.44 14.58
C PHE A 16 -29.23 -18.35 15.47
N LEU A 17 -28.41 -18.76 16.43
CA LEU A 17 -27.45 -17.87 17.06
C LEU A 17 -26.35 -17.63 16.03
N PHE A 18 -26.71 -16.91 14.96
CA PHE A 18 -25.77 -16.07 14.23
C PHE A 18 -25.32 -15.02 15.25
N ILE A 19 -24.39 -15.40 16.13
CA ILE A 19 -23.42 -14.44 16.63
C ILE A 19 -22.66 -14.05 15.37
N PHE A 20 -23.19 -13.05 14.67
CA PHE A 20 -22.44 -12.21 13.77
C PHE A 20 -21.38 -11.59 14.67
N SER A 21 -20.27 -12.30 14.85
CA SER A 21 -19.00 -11.70 15.21
C SER A 21 -18.70 -10.76 14.06
N ALA A 22 -19.22 -9.55 14.17
CA ALA A 22 -18.80 -8.42 13.36
C ALA A 22 -17.31 -8.25 13.69
N PHE A 23 -16.46 -8.93 12.94
CA PHE A 23 -15.05 -8.62 12.88
C PHE A 23 -14.99 -7.20 12.32
N THR A 24 -14.91 -6.23 13.21
CA THR A 24 -14.56 -4.87 12.85
C THR A 24 -13.10 -4.93 12.39
N LEU A 25 -12.89 -5.13 11.09
CA LEU A 25 -11.62 -4.84 10.44
C LEU A 25 -11.39 -3.34 10.61
N THR A 26 -10.70 -2.96 11.69
CA THR A 26 -10.30 -1.57 11.90
C THR A 26 -9.28 -1.24 10.82
N ALA A 27 -9.71 -0.45 9.83
CA ALA A 27 -8.81 0.07 8.82
C ALA A 27 -7.73 0.91 9.51
N GLN A 28 -6.49 0.41 9.52
CA GLN A 28 -5.38 1.09 10.20
C GLN A 28 -4.79 2.14 9.26
N THR A 29 -4.76 3.39 9.72
CA THR A 29 -4.21 4.50 8.92
C THR A 29 -2.96 5.06 9.57
N TYR A 30 -1.90 5.14 8.77
CA TYR A 30 -0.64 5.77 9.13
C TYR A 30 -0.47 7.04 8.31
N THR A 31 0.05 8.11 8.92
CA THR A 31 0.24 9.39 8.20
C THR A 31 1.49 10.08 8.69
N THR A 32 2.34 10.51 7.76
CA THR A 32 3.55 11.25 8.08
C THR A 32 3.23 12.66 8.55
N ILE A 33 3.98 13.18 9.52
CA ILE A 33 3.89 14.57 10.03
C ILE A 33 5.18 15.37 9.82
N ALA A 34 6.27 14.71 9.43
CA ALA A 34 7.56 15.34 9.19
C ALA A 34 8.38 14.50 8.19
N ASN A 35 9.43 15.10 7.65
CA ASN A 35 10.44 14.37 6.90
C ASN A 35 11.22 13.44 7.84
N GLY A 36 11.61 12.25 7.39
CA GLY A 36 12.41 11.35 8.22
C GLY A 36 12.50 9.92 7.74
N ALA A 37 13.06 9.06 8.58
CA ALA A 37 13.12 7.62 8.33
C ALA A 37 11.75 6.98 8.56
N TRP A 38 11.43 5.94 7.78
CA TRP A 38 10.22 5.13 7.95
C TRP A 38 10.13 4.55 9.37
N THR A 39 11.24 4.15 9.97
CA THR A 39 11.28 3.52 11.30
C THR A 39 11.24 4.53 12.45
N SER A 40 11.30 5.84 12.17
CA SER A 40 11.29 6.85 13.24
C SER A 40 9.87 7.22 13.64
N ALA A 41 9.56 7.13 14.94
CA ALA A 41 8.27 7.55 15.49
C ALA A 41 7.98 9.04 15.20
N SER A 42 9.00 9.91 15.17
CA SER A 42 8.83 11.33 14.86
C SER A 42 8.35 11.61 13.44
N THR A 43 8.53 10.66 12.51
CA THR A 43 8.03 10.77 11.14
C THR A 43 6.51 10.64 11.09
N TRP A 44 5.91 9.89 12.03
CA TRP A 44 4.51 9.46 11.97
C TRP A 44 3.62 10.13 13.01
N LYS A 45 2.38 10.39 12.62
CA LYS A 45 1.35 10.90 13.53
C LYS A 45 1.22 9.97 14.74
N ASN A 46 1.24 10.56 15.93
CA ASN A 46 1.16 9.86 17.22
C ASN A 46 2.27 8.80 17.44
N GLY A 47 3.39 8.88 16.71
CA GLY A 47 4.45 7.86 16.80
C GLY A 47 4.07 6.49 16.21
N SER A 48 2.93 6.39 15.52
CA SER A 48 2.45 5.12 14.97
C SER A 48 3.20 4.77 13.69
N ILE A 49 4.21 3.91 13.80
CA ILE A 49 5.02 3.46 12.67
C ILE A 49 4.27 2.33 11.92
N PRO A 50 4.14 2.39 10.59
CA PRO A 50 3.57 1.28 9.82
C PRO A 50 4.43 0.02 9.91
N PRO A 51 3.82 -1.18 9.86
CA PRO A 51 4.56 -2.43 9.96
C PRO A 51 5.58 -2.54 8.82
N PRO A 52 6.83 -2.92 9.10
CA PRO A 52 7.78 -3.24 8.05
C PRO A 52 7.37 -4.54 7.34
N GLY A 53 7.70 -4.67 6.06
CA GLY A 53 7.59 -5.93 5.32
C GLY A 53 6.19 -6.26 4.77
N ASN A 54 5.10 -6.13 5.52
CA ASN A 54 3.76 -6.51 5.01
C ASN A 54 2.69 -5.45 5.32
N ILE A 55 2.28 -4.73 4.29
CA ILE A 55 1.17 -3.78 4.35
C ILE A 55 -0.10 -4.55 3.98
N ARG A 56 -0.82 -5.02 5.00
CA ARG A 56 -2.02 -5.87 4.83
C ARG A 56 -3.18 -5.12 4.19
N ALA A 57 -4.12 -5.87 3.62
CA ALA A 57 -5.41 -5.32 3.19
C ALA A 57 -6.09 -4.53 4.32
N GLY A 58 -6.69 -3.39 3.98
CA GLY A 58 -7.30 -2.47 4.95
C GLY A 58 -6.33 -1.49 5.64
N VAL A 59 -5.00 -1.67 5.48
CA VAL A 59 -4.01 -0.68 5.91
C VAL A 59 -3.89 0.44 4.87
N THR A 60 -3.90 1.69 5.34
CA THR A 60 -3.62 2.88 4.51
C THR A 60 -2.41 3.62 5.06
N ILE A 61 -1.44 3.92 4.20
CA ILE A 61 -0.24 4.68 4.53
C ILE A 61 -0.26 5.97 3.71
N ASN A 62 -0.36 7.12 4.39
CA ASN A 62 -0.33 8.44 3.77
C ASN A 62 1.06 9.08 3.97
N ILE A 63 1.85 9.08 2.91
CA ILE A 63 3.12 9.78 2.80
C ILE A 63 2.85 11.19 2.28
N LYS A 64 2.88 12.16 3.21
CA LYS A 64 2.72 13.60 2.94
C LYS A 64 4.05 14.37 2.99
N HIS A 65 5.11 13.72 3.43
CA HIS A 65 6.45 14.28 3.62
C HIS A 65 7.49 13.44 2.88
N VAL A 66 8.76 13.80 3.00
CA VAL A 66 9.87 13.01 2.49
C VAL A 66 10.20 11.89 3.47
N VAL A 67 10.01 10.64 3.06
CA VAL A 67 10.26 9.45 3.88
C VAL A 67 11.33 8.57 3.26
N ASN A 68 12.34 8.22 4.05
CA ASN A 68 13.39 7.27 3.68
C ASN A 68 13.04 5.87 4.21
N TYR A 69 12.84 4.92 3.32
CA TYR A 69 12.65 3.51 3.64
C TYR A 69 13.96 2.74 3.50
N THR A 70 14.45 2.22 4.63
CA THR A 70 15.67 1.43 4.75
C THR A 70 15.41 0.02 5.30
N GLY A 71 14.14 -0.40 5.34
CA GLY A 71 13.77 -1.75 5.76
C GLY A 71 14.09 -2.80 4.69
N GLY A 72 13.85 -4.08 4.99
CA GLY A 72 13.88 -5.13 3.97
C GLY A 72 12.76 -4.98 2.94
N GLY A 73 12.74 -5.87 1.94
CA GLY A 73 11.66 -5.92 0.96
C GLY A 73 10.27 -6.01 1.59
N PHE A 74 9.25 -5.47 0.92
CA PHE A 74 7.88 -5.49 1.43
C PHE A 74 6.82 -5.87 0.38
N SER A 75 5.74 -6.48 0.86
CA SER A 75 4.53 -6.75 0.10
C SER A 75 3.43 -5.75 0.48
N ASN A 76 2.72 -5.24 -0.53
CA ASN A 76 1.60 -4.34 -0.35
C ASN A 76 0.30 -4.98 -0.84
N GLU A 77 -0.62 -5.24 0.08
CA GLU A 77 -2.01 -5.63 -0.15
C GLU A 77 -2.99 -4.51 0.22
N GLY A 78 -2.49 -3.44 0.86
CA GLY A 78 -3.24 -2.27 1.29
C GLY A 78 -3.10 -1.09 0.35
N ARG A 79 -3.10 0.13 0.90
CA ARG A 79 -2.99 1.37 0.13
C ARG A 79 -1.82 2.22 0.60
N ILE A 80 -0.99 2.66 -0.33
CA ILE A 80 0.04 3.68 -0.13
C ILE A 80 -0.33 4.91 -0.95
N ASN A 81 -0.52 6.04 -0.28
CA ASN A 81 -0.78 7.34 -0.91
C ASN A 81 0.45 8.22 -0.71
N ILE A 82 1.09 8.64 -1.80
CA ILE A 82 2.16 9.63 -1.82
C ILE A 82 1.54 10.90 -2.40
N GLU A 83 1.05 11.75 -1.51
CA GLU A 83 0.19 12.89 -1.84
C GLU A 83 0.27 13.93 -0.72
N ASN A 84 0.44 15.19 -1.08
CA ASN A 84 0.25 16.31 -0.16
C ASN A 84 -0.40 17.47 -0.90
N THR A 85 -1.47 18.02 -0.33
CA THR A 85 -2.17 19.20 -0.85
C THR A 85 -1.50 20.52 -0.42
N GLY A 86 -0.48 20.46 0.43
CA GLY A 86 0.33 21.61 0.86
C GLY A 86 1.56 21.84 -0.01
N SER A 87 2.41 22.79 0.39
CA SER A 87 3.58 23.23 -0.39
C SER A 87 4.80 22.27 -0.37
N ILE A 88 4.66 21.08 0.20
CA ILE A 88 5.73 20.08 0.28
C ILE A 88 5.45 19.00 -0.77
N SER A 89 6.36 18.79 -1.71
CA SER A 89 6.31 17.63 -2.60
C SER A 89 6.62 16.35 -1.80
N PRO A 90 5.65 15.43 -1.62
CA PRO A 90 5.83 14.21 -0.85
C PRO A 90 6.70 13.22 -1.63
N ARG A 91 7.59 12.51 -0.92
CA ARG A 91 8.52 11.57 -1.56
C ARG A 91 8.65 10.32 -0.71
N LEU A 92 8.53 9.15 -1.33
CA LEU A 92 8.96 7.89 -0.74
C LEU A 92 10.27 7.47 -1.41
N LEU A 93 11.36 7.54 -0.65
CA LEU A 93 12.70 7.20 -1.09
C LEU A 93 13.04 5.81 -0.55
N ILE A 94 13.25 4.85 -1.46
CA ILE A 94 13.49 3.45 -1.16
C ILE A 94 14.98 3.16 -1.35
N SER A 95 15.58 2.51 -0.37
CA SER A 95 17.01 2.14 -0.41
C SER A 95 17.30 1.07 -1.46
N SER A 96 18.56 1.00 -1.91
CA SER A 96 19.07 -0.10 -2.73
C SER A 96 18.82 -1.46 -2.07
N GLY A 97 18.50 -2.47 -2.88
CA GLY A 97 18.30 -3.86 -2.46
C GLY A 97 16.94 -4.16 -1.85
N VAL A 98 16.01 -3.19 -1.83
CA VAL A 98 14.66 -3.37 -1.33
C VAL A 98 13.74 -3.87 -2.44
N ASP A 99 13.19 -5.07 -2.29
CA ASP A 99 12.20 -5.57 -3.24
C ASP A 99 10.78 -5.16 -2.82
N ILE A 100 10.01 -4.64 -3.78
CA ILE A 100 8.62 -4.21 -3.59
C ILE A 100 7.71 -5.16 -4.37
N ASN A 101 6.74 -5.75 -3.68
CA ASN A 101 5.71 -6.60 -4.29
C ASN A 101 4.32 -6.00 -4.06
N ASN A 102 3.82 -5.24 -5.03
CA ASN A 102 2.47 -4.70 -4.99
C ASN A 102 1.47 -5.78 -5.42
N LYS A 103 0.85 -6.46 -4.45
CA LYS A 103 -0.08 -7.58 -4.66
C LYS A 103 -1.35 -7.15 -5.37
N SER A 104 -2.15 -8.12 -5.81
CA SER A 104 -3.39 -7.88 -6.59
C SER A 104 -4.39 -6.92 -5.96
N THR A 105 -4.48 -6.88 -4.62
CA THR A 105 -5.31 -5.90 -3.89
C THR A 105 -4.58 -4.61 -3.54
N GLY A 106 -3.26 -4.60 -3.68
CA GLY A 106 -2.37 -3.50 -3.37
C GLY A 106 -2.60 -2.31 -4.30
N GLN A 107 -2.59 -1.12 -3.69
CA GLN A 107 -2.76 0.14 -4.38
C GLN A 107 -1.65 1.10 -4.00
N ILE A 108 -0.96 1.65 -5.00
CA ILE A 108 0.04 2.70 -4.83
C ILE A 108 -0.40 3.89 -5.66
N TYR A 109 -0.60 5.02 -5.00
CA TYR A 109 -0.95 6.30 -5.59
C TYR A 109 0.19 7.28 -5.40
N VAL A 110 0.66 7.89 -6.49
CA VAL A 110 1.69 8.94 -6.48
C VAL A 110 1.11 10.18 -7.16
N LEU A 111 0.63 11.14 -6.36
CA LEU A 111 -0.09 12.31 -6.87
C LEU A 111 0.66 13.58 -6.48
N ASN A 112 1.21 14.29 -7.47
CA ASN A 112 2.07 15.47 -7.28
C ASN A 112 3.27 15.18 -6.38
N GLY A 113 3.87 14.00 -6.50
CA GLY A 113 4.92 13.52 -5.61
C GLY A 113 5.90 12.58 -6.29
N GLU A 114 6.70 11.89 -5.49
CA GLU A 114 7.71 10.98 -6.03
C GLU A 114 7.78 9.64 -5.29
N LEU A 115 7.92 8.56 -6.06
CA LEU A 115 8.34 7.25 -5.56
C LEU A 115 9.68 6.94 -6.22
N ARG A 116 10.76 6.91 -5.44
CA ARG A 116 12.09 6.67 -5.98
C ARG A 116 12.75 5.48 -5.32
N GLN A 117 13.14 4.52 -6.14
CA GLN A 117 14.22 3.61 -5.86
C GLN A 117 15.31 3.91 -6.87
N TYR A 118 16.35 4.62 -6.44
CA TYR A 118 17.35 5.18 -7.36
C TYR A 118 18.01 4.10 -8.21
N ARG A 119 18.11 4.31 -9.52
CA ARG A 119 18.82 3.40 -10.44
C ARG A 119 20.31 3.39 -10.24
N PHE A 120 20.87 4.53 -9.82
CA PHE A 120 22.29 4.70 -9.62
C PHE A 120 22.61 5.26 -8.23
N LEU A 121 23.79 4.95 -7.70
CA LEU A 121 24.28 5.50 -6.45
C LEU A 121 24.19 7.04 -6.46
N LEU A 122 23.79 7.64 -5.33
CA LEU A 122 23.56 9.09 -5.16
C LEU A 122 22.42 9.68 -6.02
N GLY A 123 21.61 8.85 -6.67
CA GLY A 123 20.47 9.33 -7.48
C GLY A 123 20.89 10.05 -8.77
N LEU A 124 22.05 9.68 -9.31
CA LEU A 124 22.58 10.20 -10.57
C LEU A 124 21.91 9.53 -11.78
N GLU A 125 22.10 10.09 -12.97
CA GLU A 125 21.61 9.50 -14.23
C GLU A 125 22.52 8.39 -14.77
N LEU A 126 23.75 8.31 -14.27
CA LEU A 126 24.78 7.33 -14.61
C LEU A 126 25.59 7.01 -13.36
N GLY A 127 26.10 5.78 -13.26
CA GLY A 127 27.00 5.39 -12.18
C GLY A 127 26.88 3.92 -11.77
N VAL A 128 27.19 3.63 -10.51
CA VAL A 128 27.04 2.29 -9.95
C VAL A 128 25.56 1.97 -9.82
N ALA A 129 25.09 0.98 -10.57
CA ALA A 129 23.70 0.56 -10.55
C ALA A 129 23.30 0.03 -9.16
N GLN A 130 22.13 0.42 -8.67
CA GLN A 130 21.59 -0.07 -7.40
C GLN A 130 20.73 -1.32 -7.62
N ALA A 131 20.64 -2.17 -6.62
CA ALA A 131 19.78 -3.35 -6.69
C ALA A 131 18.35 -3.03 -6.26
N GLY A 132 17.43 -3.94 -6.54
CA GLY A 132 16.04 -3.89 -6.08
C GLY A 132 15.06 -4.16 -7.21
N LYS A 133 13.95 -4.79 -6.85
CA LYS A 133 12.90 -5.17 -7.79
C LYS A 133 11.58 -4.53 -7.43
N PHE A 134 10.79 -4.19 -8.43
CA PHE A 134 9.39 -3.86 -8.27
C PHE A 134 8.55 -4.84 -9.09
N LYS A 135 7.71 -5.60 -8.39
CA LYS A 135 6.70 -6.46 -8.98
C LYS A 135 5.32 -5.85 -8.77
N ASN A 136 4.59 -5.59 -9.86
CA ASN A 136 3.20 -5.13 -9.81
C ASN A 136 2.21 -6.23 -10.21
N GLU A 137 1.37 -6.64 -9.27
CA GLU A 137 0.17 -7.45 -9.49
C GLU A 137 -1.12 -6.63 -9.25
N GLY A 138 -1.02 -5.45 -8.63
CA GLY A 138 -2.15 -4.58 -8.26
C GLY A 138 -2.21 -3.27 -9.04
N LEU A 139 -2.64 -2.18 -8.39
CA LEU A 139 -2.74 -0.86 -9.00
C LEU A 139 -1.54 0.02 -8.64
N VAL A 140 -0.88 0.58 -9.66
CA VAL A 140 0.02 1.75 -9.54
C VAL A 140 -0.57 2.89 -10.35
N LYS A 141 -0.86 4.01 -9.70
CA LYS A 141 -1.37 5.22 -10.34
C LYS A 141 -0.44 6.38 -10.02
N ALA A 142 0.11 7.04 -11.03
CA ALA A 142 0.91 8.24 -10.90
C ALA A 142 0.31 9.40 -11.72
N GLU A 143 0.12 10.55 -11.09
CA GLU A 143 -0.36 11.78 -11.75
C GLU A 143 0.49 12.98 -11.35
N ASN A 144 1.02 13.73 -12.33
CA ASN A 144 1.94 14.87 -12.11
C ASN A 144 3.14 14.50 -11.21
N SER A 145 3.71 13.32 -11.43
CA SER A 145 4.63 12.68 -10.49
C SER A 145 5.88 12.12 -11.17
N PHE A 146 6.92 11.87 -10.37
CA PHE A 146 8.11 11.16 -10.80
C PHE A 146 8.18 9.79 -10.12
N VAL A 147 8.32 8.73 -10.91
CA VAL A 147 8.47 7.37 -10.41
C VAL A 147 9.75 6.77 -10.97
N GLU A 148 10.60 6.22 -10.11
CA GLU A 148 11.85 5.58 -10.48
C GLU A 148 11.99 4.24 -9.77
N TYR A 149 12.41 3.22 -10.52
CA TYR A 149 12.71 1.88 -10.03
C TYR A 149 14.13 1.48 -10.42
N ALA A 150 14.84 0.76 -9.55
CA ALA A 150 16.29 0.64 -9.68
C ALA A 150 16.77 -0.24 -10.84
N GLN A 151 16.25 -1.46 -11.00
CA GLN A 151 16.74 -2.39 -12.03
C GLN A 151 15.64 -3.24 -12.63
N ASP A 152 14.86 -3.94 -11.81
CA ASP A 152 13.84 -4.86 -12.32
C ASP A 152 12.45 -4.30 -12.05
N TRP A 153 11.71 -4.00 -13.12
CA TRP A 153 10.28 -3.72 -13.05
C TRP A 153 9.51 -4.80 -13.82
N SER A 154 8.54 -5.44 -13.16
CA SER A 154 7.55 -6.29 -13.83
C SER A 154 6.13 -5.84 -13.52
N ASN A 155 5.28 -5.87 -14.54
CA ASN A 155 3.84 -5.71 -14.39
C ASN A 155 3.16 -7.00 -14.83
N GLU A 156 2.70 -7.78 -13.86
CA GLU A 156 2.06 -9.07 -14.08
C GLU A 156 0.65 -8.91 -14.65
N SER A 157 0.03 -10.01 -15.08
CA SER A 157 -1.25 -10.02 -15.81
C SER A 157 -2.42 -9.32 -15.10
N SER A 158 -2.43 -9.26 -13.76
CA SER A 158 -3.43 -8.51 -12.99
C SER A 158 -3.02 -7.06 -12.67
N GLY A 159 -1.75 -6.71 -12.90
CA GLY A 159 -1.18 -5.41 -12.61
C GLY A 159 -1.70 -4.34 -13.56
N LYS A 160 -2.16 -3.23 -12.99
CA LYS A 160 -2.60 -2.04 -13.72
C LYS A 160 -1.69 -0.86 -13.40
N VAL A 161 -1.14 -0.24 -14.43
CA VAL A 161 -0.37 1.01 -14.33
C VAL A 161 -1.14 2.13 -15.02
N ILE A 162 -1.29 3.27 -14.35
CA ILE A 162 -1.92 4.47 -14.88
C ILE A 162 -0.95 5.63 -14.68
N LEU A 163 -0.43 6.20 -15.76
CA LEU A 163 0.45 7.38 -15.74
C LEU A 163 -0.25 8.55 -16.42
N ARG A 164 -0.34 9.71 -15.75
CA ARG A 164 -0.85 10.95 -16.35
C ARG A 164 0.08 12.11 -16.01
N ASN A 165 0.66 12.76 -17.01
CA ASN A 165 1.69 13.79 -16.78
C ASN A 165 2.78 13.32 -15.81
N ALA A 166 3.14 12.04 -15.87
CA ALA A 166 4.07 11.42 -14.96
C ALA A 166 5.26 10.87 -15.73
N ILE A 167 6.43 10.90 -15.09
CA ILE A 167 7.66 10.30 -15.62
C ILE A 167 7.86 8.96 -14.92
N LEU A 168 8.14 7.93 -15.71
CA LEU A 168 8.57 6.62 -15.23
C LEU A 168 9.99 6.37 -15.74
N ALA A 169 10.95 6.26 -14.80
CA ALA A 169 12.33 5.89 -15.06
C ALA A 169 12.59 4.47 -14.58
N ILE A 170 13.13 3.64 -15.47
CA ILE A 170 13.55 2.24 -15.24
C ILE A 170 14.96 2.09 -15.78
#